data_AF-A0A401TV18-F1
#
_entry.id   AF-A0A401TV18-F1
#
_cell.length_a   1.000
_cell.length_b   1.000
_cell.length_c   1.000
_cell.angle_alpha   90.00
_cell.angle_beta   90.00
_cell.angle_gamma   90.00
#
_symmetry.space_group_name_H-M   'P 1'
#
loop_
_entity.id
_entity.type
_entity.pdbx_description
1 polymer ?
#
loop_
_entity_poly.entity_id
_entity_poly.type
_entity_poly.pdbx_seq_one_letter_code
_entity_poly.pdbx_strand_id
1 'polypeptide(L)'
;MLTEHAVRASDKRAQFVGIDAYVEAGGTVLRDLFQADDGGWLQDVSLLDMMVTEKLREAAAEVEAEGWKWTEVATSFPYGHVFGLRQLRGEEVPITEQEEAARAALQAELDGLEAEYAEADELPEEVDARLGEIETALEALDQRPVRFDVDEIGRAGAFVSIDAGGGLRIERGFVRPEDELPIEPEADSATGELTGDGEETRTVAAQVDDDGTAVQ
;
A
#
# COMPACT_ATOMS: atom_id res chain seq x y z
N MET A 1 -36.60 18.52 -5.91
CA MET A 1 -35.20 18.17 -6.22
C MET A 1 -34.80 17.13 -5.18
N LEU A 2 -34.72 15.85 -5.53
CA LEU A 2 -34.60 14.73 -4.56
C LEU A 2 -33.63 13.66 -5.11
N THR A 3 -32.35 13.99 -5.28
CA THR A 3 -31.28 13.00 -5.60
C THR A 3 -29.90 13.49 -5.13
N GLU A 4 -29.80 14.31 -4.08
CA GLU A 4 -28.50 14.82 -3.60
C GLU A 4 -27.95 14.09 -2.37
N HIS A 5 -28.66 13.09 -1.85
CA HIS A 5 -28.29 12.40 -0.60
C HIS A 5 -28.28 10.88 -0.71
N ALA A 6 -28.09 10.31 -1.91
CA ALA A 6 -27.99 8.87 -2.06
C ALA A 6 -26.69 8.46 -2.74
N VAL A 7 -26.04 7.43 -2.18
CA VAL A 7 -24.77 6.87 -2.67
C VAL A 7 -25.04 5.49 -3.26
N ARG A 8 -24.41 5.16 -4.39
CA ARG A 8 -24.54 3.84 -5.00
C ARG A 8 -23.89 2.78 -4.12
N ALA A 9 -24.45 1.57 -4.10
CA ALA A 9 -23.81 0.43 -3.45
C ALA A 9 -22.41 0.13 -4.03
N SER A 10 -22.17 0.47 -5.30
CA SER A 10 -20.84 0.37 -5.94
C SER A 10 -19.85 1.49 -5.60
N ASP A 11 -20.22 2.49 -4.79
CA ASP A 11 -19.27 3.46 -4.25
C ASP A 11 -18.28 2.73 -3.33
N LYS A 12 -16.98 3.03 -3.46
CA LYS A 12 -15.92 2.41 -2.67
C LYS A 12 -16.15 2.52 -1.16
N ARG A 13 -16.83 3.57 -0.68
CA ARG A 13 -17.18 3.72 0.74
C ARG A 13 -18.23 2.69 1.16
N ALA A 14 -19.23 2.45 0.32
CA ALA A 14 -20.28 1.47 0.58
C ALA A 14 -19.72 0.04 0.52
N GLN A 15 -18.83 -0.23 -0.43
CA GLN A 15 -18.07 -1.50 -0.51
C GLN A 15 -17.17 -1.69 0.72
N PHE A 16 -16.45 -0.64 1.14
CA PHE A 16 -15.58 -0.69 2.31
C PHE A 16 -16.30 -0.96 3.62
N VAL A 17 -17.48 -0.36 3.82
CA VAL A 17 -18.30 -0.63 5.01
C VAL A 17 -19.01 -1.97 4.89
N GLY A 18 -19.44 -2.35 3.69
CA GLY A 18 -20.33 -3.47 3.44
C GLY A 18 -21.80 -3.05 3.57
N ILE A 19 -22.63 -3.53 2.63
CA ILE A 19 -24.06 -3.18 2.57
C ILE A 19 -24.81 -3.70 3.79
N ASP A 20 -24.51 -4.94 4.20
CA ASP A 20 -25.18 -5.57 5.34
C ASP A 20 -24.86 -4.83 6.64
N ALA A 21 -23.57 -4.52 6.89
CA ALA A 21 -23.17 -3.74 8.06
C ALA A 21 -23.83 -2.36 8.11
N TYR A 22 -23.96 -1.69 6.97
CA TYR A 22 -24.67 -0.41 6.88
C TYR A 22 -26.16 -0.54 7.22
N VAL A 23 -26.83 -1.60 6.77
CA VAL A 23 -28.23 -1.87 7.10
C VAL A 23 -28.40 -2.22 8.59
N GLU A 24 -27.48 -3.02 9.15
CA GLU A 24 -27.46 -3.35 10.58
C GLU A 24 -27.27 -2.10 11.46
N ALA A 25 -26.49 -1.14 11.00
CA ALA A 25 -26.33 0.17 11.64
C ALA A 25 -27.57 1.08 11.52
N GLY A 26 -28.66 0.60 10.90
CA GLY A 26 -29.91 1.34 10.70
C GLY A 26 -30.02 2.07 9.36
N GLY A 27 -29.08 1.84 8.45
CA GLY A 27 -29.06 2.43 7.13
C GLY A 27 -30.17 1.89 6.23
N THR A 28 -30.71 2.75 5.36
CA THR A 28 -31.72 2.36 4.36
C THR A 28 -31.07 2.23 2.98
N VAL A 29 -31.33 1.12 2.30
CA VAL A 29 -30.92 0.86 0.91
C VAL A 29 -32.16 0.78 0.04
N LEU A 30 -32.23 1.63 -0.98
CA LEU A 30 -33.28 1.59 -1.99
C LEU A 30 -32.79 0.77 -3.19
N ARG A 31 -33.37 -0.41 -3.41
CA ARG A 31 -33.12 -1.21 -4.61
C ARG A 31 -34.14 -0.86 -5.68
N ASP A 32 -33.65 -0.45 -6.85
CA ASP A 32 -34.51 -0.25 -8.02
C ASP A 32 -34.82 -1.62 -8.64
N LEU A 33 -36.11 -1.94 -8.77
CA LEU A 33 -36.59 -3.20 -9.35
C LEU A 33 -36.24 -3.35 -10.83
N PHE A 34 -35.76 -2.28 -11.49
CA PHE A 34 -35.33 -2.28 -12.88
C PHE A 34 -33.81 -2.31 -13.07
N GLN A 35 -33.02 -2.24 -11.98
CA GLN A 35 -31.55 -2.34 -12.00
C GLN A 35 -31.10 -3.49 -11.11
N ALA A 36 -31.08 -4.69 -11.68
CA ALA A 36 -30.85 -5.94 -10.95
C ALA A 36 -29.42 -6.08 -10.38
N ASP A 37 -28.42 -5.40 -10.94
CA ASP A 37 -27.00 -5.72 -10.66
C ASP A 37 -26.20 -4.65 -9.87
N ASP A 38 -26.77 -3.46 -9.62
CA ASP A 38 -26.00 -2.34 -9.04
C ASP A 38 -26.10 -2.23 -7.50
N GLY A 39 -26.71 -3.21 -6.82
CA GLY A 39 -26.81 -3.29 -5.36
C GLY A 39 -27.70 -2.25 -4.67
N GLY A 40 -28.18 -1.24 -5.39
CA GLY A 40 -29.11 -0.20 -4.91
C GLY A 40 -28.42 1.08 -4.43
N TRP A 41 -29.19 1.92 -3.74
CA TRP A 41 -28.81 3.27 -3.32
C TRP A 41 -28.94 3.45 -1.81
N LEU A 42 -27.83 3.68 -1.13
CA LEU A 42 -27.76 4.01 0.29
C LEU A 42 -28.30 5.43 0.49
N GLN A 43 -29.32 5.58 1.32
CA GLN A 43 -30.03 6.86 1.53
C GLN A 43 -29.41 7.76 2.60
N ASP A 44 -28.57 7.21 3.48
CA ASP A 44 -27.96 7.95 4.59
C ASP A 44 -26.44 8.04 4.42
N VAL A 45 -26.02 9.10 3.73
CA VAL A 45 -24.59 9.38 3.49
C VAL A 45 -23.87 9.73 4.79
N SER A 46 -24.55 10.34 5.76
CA SER A 46 -23.93 10.74 7.02
C SER A 46 -23.59 9.52 7.89
N LEU A 47 -24.49 8.53 7.93
CA LEU A 47 -24.22 7.24 8.53
C LEU A 47 -23.07 6.53 7.82
N LEU A 48 -23.07 6.51 6.48
CA LEU A 48 -21.98 5.90 5.71
C LEU A 48 -20.62 6.55 6.02
N ASP A 49 -20.53 7.88 6.00
CA ASP A 49 -19.29 8.60 6.26
C ASP A 49 -18.79 8.40 7.70
N MET A 50 -19.71 8.29 8.67
CA MET A 50 -19.37 7.93 10.05
C MET A 50 -18.76 6.54 10.12
N MET A 51 -19.41 5.53 9.55
CA MET A 51 -18.94 4.14 9.57
C MET A 51 -17.59 3.99 8.87
N VAL A 52 -17.40 4.67 7.73
CA VAL A 52 -16.11 4.74 7.04
C VAL A 52 -15.03 5.34 7.94
N THR A 53 -15.35 6.44 8.62
CA THR A 53 -14.40 7.14 9.50
C THR A 53 -14.00 6.27 10.69
N GLU A 54 -14.95 5.60 11.34
CA GLU A 54 -14.67 4.69 12.45
C GLU A 54 -13.81 3.51 11.99
N LYS A 55 -14.18 2.85 10.89
CA LYS A 55 -13.43 1.70 10.36
C LYS A 55 -12.00 2.08 9.93
N LEU A 56 -11.83 3.25 9.30
CA LEU A 56 -10.49 3.77 8.98
C LEU A 56 -9.69 4.13 10.23
N ARG A 57 -10.34 4.62 11.29
CA ARG A 57 -9.68 4.93 12.57
C ARG A 57 -9.21 3.68 13.28
N GLU A 58 -10.00 2.61 13.29
CA GLU A 58 -9.62 1.31 13.85
C GLU A 58 -8.39 0.76 13.12
N ALA A 59 -8.42 0.73 11.78
CA ALA A 59 -7.26 0.35 10.98
C ALA A 59 -6.02 1.22 11.24
N ALA A 60 -6.21 2.54 11.40
CA ALA A 60 -5.12 3.44 11.72
C ALA A 60 -4.53 3.18 13.12
N ALA A 61 -5.36 2.85 14.11
CA ALA A 61 -4.91 2.52 15.45
C ALA A 61 -4.10 1.21 15.47
N GLU A 62 -4.49 0.22 14.67
CA GLU A 62 -3.71 -1.01 14.47
C GLU A 62 -2.32 -0.69 13.89
N VAL A 63 -2.27 0.19 12.89
CA VAL A 63 -1.01 0.64 12.29
C VAL A 63 -0.19 1.42 13.32
N GLU A 64 -0.76 2.38 14.04
CA GLU A 64 -0.04 3.14 15.07
C GLU A 64 0.56 2.24 16.17
N ALA A 65 -0.12 1.13 16.52
CA ALA A 65 0.39 0.14 17.46
C ALA A 65 1.64 -0.60 16.96
N GLU A 66 1.93 -0.59 15.65
CA GLU A 66 3.17 -1.11 15.07
C GLU A 66 4.39 -0.21 15.36
N GLY A 67 4.17 1.05 15.79
CA GLY A 67 5.23 1.98 16.20
C GLY A 67 5.63 3.03 15.16
N TRP A 68 4.86 3.21 14.09
CA TRP A 68 5.12 4.22 13.05
C TRP A 68 5.14 5.64 13.65
N LYS A 69 6.02 6.50 13.12
CA LYS A 69 6.16 7.89 13.58
C LYS A 69 4.90 8.71 13.37
N TRP A 70 4.23 8.48 12.26
CA TRP A 70 3.00 9.17 11.88
C TRP A 70 2.13 8.25 11.04
N THR A 71 0.81 8.42 11.18
CA THR A 71 -0.18 7.74 10.35
C THR A 71 -1.09 8.79 9.77
N GLU A 72 -1.32 8.74 8.46
CA GLU A 72 -2.22 9.66 7.76
C GLU A 72 -3.40 8.89 7.18
N VAL A 73 -4.61 9.33 7.51
CA VAL A 73 -5.85 8.60 7.23
C VAL A 73 -6.74 9.46 6.35
N ALA A 74 -7.14 8.93 5.20
CA ALA A 74 -8.08 9.59 4.30
C ALA A 74 -8.86 8.57 3.48
N THR A 75 -10.09 8.88 3.09
CA THR A 75 -10.88 8.02 2.19
C THR A 75 -10.22 7.85 0.82
N SER A 76 -9.45 8.84 0.38
CA SER A 76 -8.64 8.82 -0.83
C SER A 76 -7.55 9.86 -0.74
N PHE A 77 -6.35 9.52 -1.21
CA PHE A 77 -5.30 10.50 -1.38
C PHE A 77 -5.23 11.02 -2.83
N PRO A 78 -4.87 12.30 -3.04
CA PRO A 78 -4.59 12.80 -4.38
C PRO A 78 -3.44 12.03 -5.05
N TYR A 79 -3.42 12.09 -6.39
CA TYR A 79 -2.30 11.57 -7.14
C TYR A 79 -1.00 12.24 -6.67
N GLY A 80 -0.01 11.41 -6.33
CA GLY A 80 1.29 11.94 -5.93
C GLY A 80 1.41 12.41 -4.48
N HIS A 81 0.50 12.04 -3.58
CA HIS A 81 0.62 12.32 -2.15
C HIS A 81 1.93 11.78 -1.51
N VAL A 82 2.57 10.81 -2.16
CA VAL A 82 3.89 10.28 -1.78
C VAL A 82 5.08 11.03 -2.40
N PHE A 83 4.86 12.01 -3.28
CA PHE A 83 5.96 12.75 -3.90
C PHE A 83 6.79 13.49 -2.85
N GLY A 84 8.10 13.30 -2.91
CA GLY A 84 9.04 13.89 -1.96
C GLY A 84 9.22 13.07 -0.67
N LEU A 85 8.52 11.94 -0.53
CA LEU A 85 8.76 10.99 0.55
C LEU A 85 9.71 9.88 0.08
N ARG A 86 10.65 9.48 0.94
CA ARG A 86 11.50 8.31 0.67
C ARG A 86 10.77 7.05 1.13
N GLN A 87 10.58 6.09 0.24
CA GLN A 87 10.00 4.80 0.59
C GLN A 87 11.09 3.85 1.11
N LEU A 88 10.87 3.26 2.27
CA LEU A 88 11.68 2.18 2.83
C LEU A 88 11.45 0.91 2.01
N ARG A 89 12.52 0.15 1.77
CA ARG A 89 12.41 -1.22 1.28
C ARG A 89 12.22 -2.13 2.48
N GLY A 90 11.00 -2.58 2.70
CA GLY A 90 10.78 -3.67 3.65
C GLY A 90 11.09 -5.02 3.01
N GLU A 91 11.22 -6.03 3.86
CA GLU A 91 11.46 -7.41 3.46
C GLU A 91 10.14 -8.18 3.52
N GLU A 92 9.72 -8.77 2.40
CA GLU A 92 8.60 -9.70 2.39
C GLU A 92 8.91 -10.90 3.28
N VAL A 93 8.04 -11.17 4.23
CA VAL A 93 8.20 -12.34 5.10
C VAL A 93 8.17 -13.60 4.21
N PRO A 94 9.06 -14.59 4.42
CA PRO A 94 8.99 -15.87 3.70
C PRO A 94 7.83 -16.73 4.19
N ILE A 95 7.16 -17.44 3.26
CA ILE A 95 6.02 -18.31 3.59
C ILE A 95 6.44 -19.40 4.57
N THR A 96 5.62 -19.60 5.60
CA THR A 96 5.84 -20.69 6.53
C THR A 96 5.31 -22.00 5.94
N GLU A 97 5.88 -23.14 6.33
CA GLU A 97 5.38 -24.46 5.88
C GLU A 97 3.89 -24.66 6.22
N GLN A 98 3.41 -24.05 7.31
CA GLN A 98 2.00 -24.10 7.71
C GLN A 98 1.10 -23.29 6.77
N GLU A 99 1.51 -22.08 6.39
CA GLU A 99 0.80 -21.25 5.42
C GLU A 99 0.80 -21.89 4.03
N GLU A 100 1.91 -22.52 3.63
CA GLU A 100 2.01 -23.24 2.37
C GLU A 100 1.08 -24.47 2.34
N ALA A 101 1.02 -25.22 3.44
CA ALA A 101 0.08 -26.34 3.58
C ALA A 101 -1.38 -25.86 3.56
N ALA A 102 -1.69 -24.72 4.19
CA ALA A 102 -3.03 -24.12 4.16
C ALA A 102 -3.40 -23.67 2.74
N ARG A 103 -2.49 -23.01 2.03
CA ARG A 103 -2.66 -22.60 0.63
C ARG A 103 -2.90 -23.81 -0.28
N ALA A 104 -2.11 -24.87 -0.12
CA ALA A 104 -2.27 -26.10 -0.89
C ALA A 104 -3.61 -26.79 -0.61
N ALA A 105 -4.08 -26.79 0.64
CA ALA A 105 -5.39 -27.34 0.99
C ALA A 105 -6.54 -26.53 0.39
N LEU A 106 -6.48 -25.19 0.46
CA LEU A 106 -7.47 -24.30 -0.15
C LEU A 106 -7.49 -24.44 -1.68
N GLN A 107 -6.32 -24.52 -2.32
CA GLN A 107 -6.25 -24.75 -3.77
C GLN A 107 -6.85 -26.11 -4.16
N ALA A 108 -6.57 -27.16 -3.40
CA ALA A 108 -7.14 -28.48 -3.68
C ALA A 108 -8.67 -28.51 -3.50
N GLU A 109 -9.20 -27.74 -2.56
CA GLU A 109 -10.65 -27.57 -2.38
C GLU A 109 -11.27 -26.80 -3.56
N LEU A 110 -10.63 -25.69 -3.98
CA LEU A 110 -11.02 -24.90 -5.16
C LEU A 110 -11.08 -25.79 -6.41
N ASP A 111 -9.98 -26.48 -6.73
CA ASP A 111 -9.87 -27.36 -7.89
C ASP A 111 -10.95 -28.48 -7.85
N GLY A 112 -11.27 -28.98 -6.66
CA GLY A 112 -12.30 -29.99 -6.45
C GLY A 112 -13.71 -29.47 -6.72
N LEU A 113 -14.05 -28.29 -6.20
CA LEU A 113 -15.33 -27.62 -6.44
C LEU A 113 -15.49 -27.24 -7.91
N GLU A 114 -14.44 -26.68 -8.53
CA GLU A 114 -14.44 -26.35 -9.94
C GLU A 114 -14.67 -27.59 -10.81
N ALA A 115 -14.03 -28.72 -10.49
CA ALA A 115 -14.20 -29.97 -11.23
C ALA A 115 -15.59 -30.59 -11.06
N GLU A 116 -16.15 -30.55 -9.85
CA GLU A 116 -17.49 -31.08 -9.55
C GLU A 116 -18.59 -30.31 -10.29
N TYR A 117 -18.42 -28.99 -10.41
CA TYR A 117 -19.40 -28.09 -11.03
C TYR A 117 -19.01 -27.65 -12.46
N ALA A 118 -17.97 -28.22 -13.06
CA ALA A 118 -17.49 -27.86 -14.40
C ALA A 118 -18.53 -28.04 -15.52
N GLU A 119 -19.42 -29.03 -15.37
CA GLU A 119 -20.50 -29.32 -16.32
C GLU A 119 -21.88 -28.88 -15.81
N ALA A 120 -21.95 -28.22 -14.65
CA ALA A 120 -23.20 -27.73 -14.09
C ALA A 120 -23.66 -26.47 -14.84
N ASP A 121 -24.94 -26.43 -15.21
CA ASP A 121 -25.54 -25.24 -15.84
C ASP A 121 -25.66 -24.06 -14.84
N GLU A 122 -25.68 -24.33 -13.53
CA GLU A 122 -25.81 -23.33 -12.46
C GLU A 122 -25.10 -23.82 -11.18
N LEU A 123 -24.38 -22.92 -10.49
CA LEU A 123 -23.75 -23.22 -9.20
C LEU A 123 -24.76 -23.02 -8.06
N PRO A 124 -24.87 -23.96 -7.11
CA PRO A 124 -25.60 -23.72 -5.88
C PRO A 124 -25.03 -22.51 -5.12
N GLU A 125 -25.89 -21.67 -4.53
CA GLU A 125 -25.45 -20.49 -3.76
C GLU A 125 -24.43 -20.83 -2.65
N GLU A 126 -24.56 -22.00 -2.03
CA GLU A 126 -23.62 -22.48 -1.00
C GLU A 126 -22.21 -22.73 -1.56
N VAL A 127 -22.12 -23.18 -2.82
CA VAL A 127 -20.85 -23.45 -3.50
C VAL A 127 -20.24 -22.14 -4.00
N ASP A 128 -21.05 -21.25 -4.56
CA ASP A 128 -20.63 -19.91 -4.96
C ASP A 128 -20.05 -19.12 -3.79
N ALA A 129 -20.75 -19.11 -2.64
CA ALA A 129 -20.25 -18.49 -1.42
C ALA A 129 -18.93 -19.13 -0.95
N ARG A 130 -18.82 -20.46 -1.02
CA ARG A 130 -17.61 -21.16 -0.61
C ARG A 130 -16.41 -20.87 -1.52
N LEU A 131 -16.62 -20.78 -2.83
CA LEU A 131 -15.59 -20.37 -3.78
C LEU A 131 -15.08 -18.96 -3.45
N GLY A 132 -15.98 -18.01 -3.21
CA GLY A 132 -15.61 -16.66 -2.80
C GLY A 132 -14.82 -16.60 -1.48
N GLU A 133 -15.18 -17.43 -0.49
CA GLU A 133 -14.41 -17.56 0.75
C GLU A 133 -12.99 -18.10 0.50
N ILE A 134 -12.86 -19.11 -0.36
CA ILE A 134 -11.56 -19.72 -0.70
C ILE A 134 -10.67 -18.72 -1.44
N GLU A 135 -11.22 -18.02 -2.43
CA GLU A 135 -10.49 -16.97 -3.17
C GLU A 135 -10.02 -15.86 -2.23
N THR A 136 -10.89 -15.39 -1.33
CA THR A 136 -10.55 -14.38 -0.31
C THR A 136 -9.43 -14.88 0.61
N ALA A 137 -9.49 -16.14 1.04
CA ALA A 137 -8.48 -16.73 1.91
C ALA A 137 -7.13 -16.92 1.19
N LEU A 138 -7.15 -17.32 -0.08
CA LEU A 138 -5.95 -17.44 -0.91
C LEU A 138 -5.30 -16.07 -1.15
N GLU A 139 -6.10 -15.04 -1.47
CA GLU A 139 -5.60 -13.67 -1.65
C GLU A 139 -4.98 -13.14 -0.36
N ALA A 140 -5.58 -13.41 0.81
CA ALA A 140 -5.02 -13.03 2.11
C ALA A 140 -3.67 -13.71 2.40
N LEU A 141 -3.46 -14.95 1.94
CA LEU A 141 -2.18 -15.66 2.08
C LEU A 141 -1.11 -15.14 1.11
N ASP A 142 -1.52 -14.70 -0.09
CA ASP A 142 -0.64 -14.13 -1.10
C ASP A 142 -0.27 -12.66 -0.78
N GLN A 143 -1.11 -11.93 -0.03
CA GLN A 143 -0.78 -10.61 0.54
C GLN A 143 0.21 -10.75 1.70
N ARG A 144 1.49 -10.95 1.36
CA ARG A 144 2.58 -11.13 2.34
C ARG A 144 2.78 -9.87 3.18
N PRO A 145 2.85 -9.97 4.52
CA PRO A 145 3.26 -8.84 5.33
C PRO A 145 4.70 -8.48 5.01
N VAL A 146 4.95 -7.18 4.83
CA VAL A 146 6.29 -6.63 4.65
C VAL A 146 6.81 -6.23 6.03
N ARG A 147 7.97 -6.76 6.44
CA ARG A 147 8.64 -6.36 7.67
C ARG A 147 9.58 -5.20 7.40
N PHE A 148 9.57 -4.23 8.31
CA PHE A 148 10.49 -3.10 8.32
C PHE A 148 11.39 -3.20 9.56
N ASP A 149 12.61 -2.70 9.46
CA ASP A 149 13.50 -2.61 10.60
C ASP A 149 12.89 -1.68 11.66
N VAL A 150 12.94 -2.10 12.93
CA VAL A 150 12.36 -1.37 14.06
C VAL A 150 12.96 0.04 14.19
N ASP A 151 14.25 0.18 13.86
CA ASP A 151 14.93 1.47 13.86
C ASP A 151 14.42 2.39 12.74
N GLU A 152 13.86 1.83 11.66
CA GLU A 152 13.29 2.58 10.56
C GLU A 152 11.80 2.89 10.73
N ILE A 153 11.03 2.03 11.41
CA ILE A 153 9.61 2.25 11.71
C ILE A 153 9.42 3.55 12.51
N GLY A 154 10.30 3.83 13.48
CA GLY A 154 10.21 5.04 14.33
C GLY A 154 10.50 6.37 13.63
N ARG A 155 10.93 6.36 12.35
CA ARG A 155 11.14 7.55 11.51
C ARG A 155 10.26 7.60 10.26
N ALA A 156 9.58 6.50 9.95
CA ALA A 156 8.70 6.40 8.81
C ALA A 156 7.24 6.47 9.27
N GLY A 157 6.35 6.69 8.32
CA GLY A 157 4.92 6.65 8.54
C GLY A 157 4.19 5.81 7.51
N ALA A 158 2.88 5.78 7.69
CA ALA A 158 1.97 4.98 6.89
C ALA A 158 0.74 5.80 6.46
N PHE A 159 0.24 5.50 5.27
CA PHE A 159 -1.04 5.99 4.76
C PHE A 159 -2.09 4.91 4.87
N VAL A 160 -3.26 5.26 5.38
CA VAL A 160 -4.44 4.38 5.46
C VAL A 160 -5.55 4.98 4.62
N SER A 161 -6.01 4.24 3.62
CA SER A 161 -7.05 4.69 2.70
C SER A 161 -7.92 3.57 2.17
N ILE A 162 -8.90 3.93 1.35
CA ILE A 162 -9.76 3.00 0.63
C ILE A 162 -9.32 2.98 -0.84
N ASP A 163 -9.07 1.78 -1.37
CA ASP A 163 -8.75 1.59 -2.77
C ASP A 163 -9.97 1.81 -3.70
N ALA A 164 -9.79 1.58 -5.00
CA ALA A 164 -10.86 1.77 -5.98
C ALA A 164 -11.96 0.69 -5.89
N GLY A 165 -11.65 -0.50 -5.37
CA GLY A 165 -12.58 -1.61 -5.17
C GLY A 165 -13.34 -1.55 -3.83
N GLY A 166 -12.96 -0.65 -2.93
CA GLY A 166 -13.52 -0.59 -1.58
C GLY A 166 -12.73 -1.40 -0.54
N GLY A 167 -11.55 -1.91 -0.90
CA GLY A 167 -10.64 -2.57 0.03
C GLY A 167 -9.89 -1.59 0.92
N LEU A 168 -9.47 -2.07 2.10
CA LEU A 168 -8.56 -1.34 2.99
C LEU A 168 -7.17 -1.32 2.35
N ARG A 169 -6.64 -0.12 2.11
CA ARG A 169 -5.29 0.09 1.57
C ARG A 169 -4.39 0.73 2.62
N ILE A 170 -3.38 -0.01 3.06
CA ILE A 170 -2.37 0.48 3.98
C ILE A 170 -1.01 0.52 3.27
N GLU A 171 -0.47 1.72 3.05
CA GLU A 171 0.82 1.92 2.43
C GLU A 171 1.82 2.34 3.52
N ARG A 172 2.75 1.43 3.85
CA ARG A 172 3.74 1.60 4.93
C ARG A 172 5.11 2.04 4.38
N GLY A 173 5.94 2.59 5.26
CA GLY A 173 7.36 2.81 4.95
C GLY A 173 7.70 4.16 4.33
N PHE A 174 6.95 5.23 4.61
CA PHE A 174 7.26 6.56 4.04
C PHE A 174 8.00 7.45 5.01
N VAL A 175 9.20 7.88 4.66
CA VAL A 175 10.01 8.82 5.45
C VAL A 175 9.81 10.23 4.88
N ARG A 176 9.42 11.16 5.74
CA ARG A 176 9.33 12.59 5.39
C ARG A 176 10.75 13.19 5.34
N PRO A 177 11.01 14.22 4.52
CA PRO A 177 12.33 14.86 4.46
C PRO A 177 12.82 15.39 5.81
N GLU A 178 11.91 15.81 6.69
CA GLU A 178 12.20 16.27 8.05
C GLU A 178 12.65 15.14 9.00
N ASP A 179 12.42 13.89 8.61
CA ASP A 179 12.68 12.68 9.39
C ASP A 179 13.88 11.87 8.83
N GLU A 180 14.56 12.40 7.81
CA GLU A 180 15.82 11.82 7.35
C GLU A 180 16.92 11.98 8.39
N LEU A 181 17.72 10.92 8.56
CA LEU A 181 18.93 11.03 9.36
C LEU A 181 19.86 12.06 8.70
N PRO A 182 20.47 12.96 9.47
CA PRO A 182 21.57 13.77 8.96
C PRO A 182 22.59 12.85 8.31
N ILE A 183 22.97 13.16 7.08
CA ILE A 183 24.14 12.55 6.45
C ILE A 183 25.29 12.93 7.37
N GLU A 184 25.81 11.99 8.16
CA GLU A 184 27.08 12.22 8.84
C GLU A 184 28.08 12.51 7.73
N PRO A 185 28.70 13.71 7.70
CA PRO A 185 29.77 13.93 6.75
C PRO A 185 30.81 12.87 7.09
N GLU A 186 31.09 11.96 6.16
CA GLU A 186 32.24 11.08 6.27
C GLU A 186 33.42 11.97 6.66
N ALA A 187 33.89 11.79 7.89
CA ALA A 187 34.96 12.58 8.43
C ALA A 187 36.13 12.40 7.48
N ASP A 188 36.42 13.49 6.76
CA ASP A 188 37.55 13.68 5.86
C ASP A 188 38.79 13.15 6.58
N SER A 189 39.14 11.89 6.30
CA SER A 189 40.26 11.21 6.93
C SER A 189 41.54 11.64 6.21
N ALA A 190 41.78 12.94 6.22
CA ALA A 190 43.10 13.51 6.09
C ALA A 190 43.77 13.42 7.47
N THR A 191 44.64 12.43 7.68
CA THR A 191 46.02 12.59 8.20
C THR A 191 46.58 11.21 8.56
N GLY A 192 47.54 10.75 7.75
CA GLY A 192 48.37 9.58 8.01
C GLY A 192 49.68 9.72 7.25
N GLU A 193 50.41 10.80 7.51
CA GLU A 193 51.74 11.07 6.99
C GLU A 193 52.75 10.09 7.64
N LEU A 194 53.39 9.24 6.83
CA LEU A 194 54.62 8.52 7.19
C LEU A 194 55.59 8.54 6.00
N THR A 195 56.48 9.54 6.04
CA THR A 195 57.92 9.56 5.63
C THR A 195 58.48 8.29 4.97
N GLY A 196 58.99 8.33 3.74
CA GLY A 196 60.41 8.65 3.39
C GLY A 196 61.08 7.39 2.79
N ASP A 197 61.46 7.37 1.51
CA ASP A 197 62.83 7.46 0.97
C ASP A 197 62.65 7.40 -0.58
N GLY A 198 63.05 8.35 -1.44
CA GLY A 198 64.42 8.81 -1.69
C GLY A 198 64.94 8.20 -3.01
N GLU A 199 64.72 8.84 -4.17
CA GLU A 199 65.78 9.00 -5.19
C GLU A 199 65.43 10.02 -6.29
N GLU A 200 66.40 10.88 -6.56
CA GLU A 200 66.42 12.01 -7.50
C GLU A 200 66.39 11.56 -8.97
N THR A 201 65.80 12.36 -9.87
CA THR A 201 66.56 13.14 -10.88
C THR A 201 65.68 13.97 -11.82
N ARG A 202 65.82 15.31 -11.74
CA ARG A 202 66.17 16.27 -12.84
C ARG A 202 65.53 16.02 -14.23
N THR A 203 64.89 16.95 -14.95
CA THR A 203 65.32 18.32 -15.34
C THR A 203 64.28 18.96 -16.30
N VAL A 204 63.91 20.23 -16.04
CA VAL A 204 63.65 21.39 -16.94
C VAL A 204 62.60 21.37 -18.09
N ALA A 205 61.62 22.25 -17.89
CA ALA A 205 60.89 23.19 -18.78
C ALA A 205 61.04 23.18 -20.32
N ALA A 206 59.90 23.37 -20.99
CA ALA A 206 59.75 24.31 -22.11
C ALA A 206 58.29 24.81 -22.23
N GLN A 207 58.11 26.11 -22.04
CA GLN A 207 56.97 26.90 -22.48
C GLN A 207 57.33 27.54 -23.84
N VAL A 208 56.33 27.84 -24.69
CA VAL A 208 56.18 29.07 -25.53
C VAL A 208 55.10 28.81 -26.60
N ASP A 209 53.97 29.50 -26.41
CA ASP A 209 53.20 30.40 -27.32
C ASP A 209 53.05 30.09 -28.82
N ASP A 210 51.82 30.26 -29.37
CA ASP A 210 51.51 31.41 -30.25
C ASP A 210 50.00 31.52 -30.57
N ASP A 211 49.51 32.76 -30.45
CA ASP A 211 48.17 33.29 -30.73
C ASP A 211 48.17 33.94 -32.12
N GLY A 212 47.11 33.83 -32.93
CA GLY A 212 47.18 34.30 -34.32
C GLY A 212 45.86 34.48 -35.07
N THR A 213 45.13 35.52 -34.66
CA THR A 213 43.95 36.13 -35.30
C THR A 213 44.05 36.34 -36.82
N ALA A 214 42.97 36.05 -37.55
CA ALA A 214 42.79 36.34 -38.97
C ALA A 214 42.25 37.77 -39.21
N VAL A 215 42.88 38.49 -40.15
CA VAL A 215 42.35 39.71 -40.78
C VAL A 215 42.67 39.67 -42.28
N GLN A 216 41.65 39.51 -43.12
CA GLN A 216 41.25 40.40 -44.22
C GLN A 216 40.08 39.78 -45.00
#